data_AF-A0A971UEP2-F1
#
_entry.id   AF-A0A971UEP2-F1
#
_cell.length_a   1.000
_cell.length_b   1.000
_cell.length_c   1.000
_cell.angle_alpha   90.00
_cell.angle_beta   90.00
_cell.angle_gamma   90.00
#
_symmetry.space_group_name_H-M   'P 1'
#
loop_
_entity.id
_entity.type
_entity.pdbx_description
1 polymer ?
#
loop_
_entity_poly.entity_id
_entity_poly.type
_entity_poly.pdbx_seq_one_letter_code
_entity_poly.pdbx_strand_id
1 'polypeptide(L)'
;MTSRTAVGGWNRTLTALLAAAIAVSQASYVLAGSYRSGAVGGVVIQNDGVVQNATVDQRLALARTLREELQPPAAEANRAVEMRKVSLKALEAACEKALADNTGMLPDEIRYLGGLLRVQYVFVYPDQQDIVLAGPAEGWKVDDAGNVVGATTGRPVLQLDDLIVALRCVTGARQGGISCSINPTPEGNRKLKEFLDQQARVRPTQRRNIAQLEQTMRQLFGPQVISLTGVPSTSHFARVLVAADYRMKRLAMNLDPAPLAGFPSYIELLKNGDKDTRDNPRWWLTCNYEPVAKTGDNLAWELRGQGVKCLTEDDAFLADGSAQQTGKASPTAQKWADMMTERYDELSAKEPIFGELRNIMDLCIVAALIDQYELTAQADCPLTLLTSSDSEVLMPRYWNAPTSVPPECSFLSAGNRLIVSASGGVQIALFDVATRTETVDAIGELRNRAGMPTGDNWWWN
;
A
#
# COMPACT_ATOMS: atom_id res chain seq x y z
N MET A 1 73.48 26.05 -21.04
CA MET A 1 72.37 26.72 -20.33
C MET A 1 71.07 26.17 -20.89
N THR A 2 70.23 25.70 -19.99
CA THR A 2 69.09 24.79 -20.15
C THR A 2 67.87 25.37 -20.86
N SER A 3 67.32 24.64 -21.83
CA SER A 3 65.93 24.76 -22.28
C SER A 3 65.06 23.75 -21.52
N ARG A 4 63.98 24.23 -20.88
CA ARG A 4 62.89 23.42 -20.33
C ARG A 4 61.59 24.08 -20.76
N THR A 5 60.84 23.44 -21.64
CA THR A 5 59.49 23.87 -22.01
C THR A 5 58.51 22.70 -22.00
N ALA A 6 57.43 22.92 -21.24
CA ALA A 6 56.05 22.51 -21.51
C ALA A 6 55.72 21.02 -21.75
N VAL A 7 55.55 20.26 -20.65
CA VAL A 7 54.74 19.00 -20.67
C VAL A 7 53.67 18.98 -19.54
N GLY A 8 53.57 20.01 -18.70
CA GLY A 8 52.71 19.97 -17.49
C GLY A 8 51.23 20.35 -17.65
N GLY A 9 50.81 20.88 -18.80
CA GLY A 9 49.45 21.45 -18.96
C GLY A 9 48.37 20.44 -19.33
N TRP A 10 48.67 19.52 -20.24
CA TRP A 10 47.64 18.70 -20.89
C TRP A 10 47.06 17.61 -19.97
N ASN A 11 47.90 17.03 -19.10
CA ASN A 11 47.47 16.00 -18.16
C ASN A 11 46.53 16.53 -17.07
N ARG A 12 46.63 17.81 -16.70
CA ARG A 12 45.77 18.43 -15.67
C ARG A 12 44.36 18.71 -16.18
N THR A 13 44.23 19.11 -17.44
CA THR A 13 42.92 19.30 -18.08
C THR A 13 42.16 18.00 -18.32
N LEU A 14 42.87 16.91 -18.68
CA LEU A 14 42.24 15.59 -18.86
C LEU A 14 41.78 14.96 -17.53
N THR A 15 42.55 15.11 -16.45
CA THR A 15 42.13 14.64 -15.12
C THR A 15 40.97 15.45 -14.56
N ALA A 16 40.92 16.77 -14.80
CA ALA A 16 39.79 17.60 -14.40
C ALA A 16 38.49 17.24 -15.16
N LEU A 17 38.57 16.94 -16.45
CA LEU A 17 37.42 16.50 -17.26
C LEU A 17 36.94 15.10 -16.85
N LEU A 18 37.84 14.17 -16.53
CA LEU A 18 37.46 12.84 -16.02
C LEU A 18 36.82 12.93 -14.62
N ALA A 19 37.36 13.76 -13.73
CA ALA A 19 36.81 13.97 -12.40
C ALA A 19 35.43 14.66 -12.45
N ALA A 20 35.25 15.62 -13.36
CA ALA A 20 33.95 16.24 -13.60
C ALA A 20 32.93 15.25 -14.18
N ALA A 21 33.33 14.39 -15.12
CA ALA A 21 32.45 13.35 -15.67
C ALA A 21 32.04 12.30 -14.61
N ILE A 22 32.98 11.90 -13.75
CA ILE A 22 32.69 11.00 -12.62
C ILE A 22 31.78 11.69 -11.59
N ALA A 23 32.02 12.96 -11.25
CA ALA A 23 31.17 13.71 -10.33
C ALA A 23 29.75 13.94 -10.88
N VAL A 24 29.60 14.20 -12.18
CA VAL A 24 28.28 14.34 -12.84
C VAL A 24 27.56 12.98 -12.90
N SER A 25 28.26 11.89 -13.16
CA SER A 25 27.67 10.54 -13.10
C SER A 25 27.19 10.21 -11.67
N GLN A 26 28.01 10.45 -10.64
CA GLN A 26 27.64 10.19 -9.25
C GLN A 26 26.52 11.11 -8.75
N ALA A 27 26.50 12.39 -9.13
CA ALA A 27 25.40 13.30 -8.81
C ALA A 27 24.08 12.85 -9.47
N SER A 28 24.14 12.34 -10.71
CA SER A 28 22.97 11.79 -11.41
C SER A 28 22.46 10.50 -10.75
N TYR A 29 23.35 9.62 -10.28
CA TYR A 29 22.98 8.43 -9.52
C TYR A 29 22.43 8.77 -8.12
N VAL A 30 22.95 9.79 -7.45
CA VAL A 30 22.46 10.24 -6.13
C VAL A 30 21.11 10.93 -6.25
N LEU A 31 20.90 11.77 -7.26
CA LEU A 31 19.59 12.37 -7.55
C LEU A 31 18.57 11.31 -8.00
N ALA A 32 18.92 10.45 -8.96
CA ALA A 32 18.05 9.36 -9.42
C ALA A 32 17.77 8.32 -8.31
N GLY A 33 18.75 8.01 -7.46
CA GLY A 33 18.60 7.16 -6.28
C GLY A 33 17.74 7.78 -5.19
N SER A 34 17.78 9.11 -5.03
CA SER A 34 16.92 9.85 -4.10
C SER A 34 15.45 9.90 -4.57
N TYR A 35 15.20 9.94 -5.89
CA TYR A 35 13.84 9.86 -6.44
C TYR A 35 13.28 8.43 -6.47
N ARG A 36 14.14 7.42 -6.72
CA ARG A 36 13.77 5.99 -6.63
C ARG A 36 13.26 5.60 -5.23
N SER A 37 13.75 6.26 -4.17
CA SER A 37 13.44 5.92 -2.77
C SER A 37 12.05 6.40 -2.29
N GLY A 38 11.41 7.32 -3.02
CA GLY A 38 10.42 8.21 -2.41
C GLY A 38 8.97 7.80 -2.51
N ALA A 39 8.46 7.33 -3.66
CA ALA A 39 7.00 7.35 -3.89
C ALA A 39 6.30 5.98 -3.93
N VAL A 40 5.12 5.89 -3.32
CA VAL A 40 4.17 4.76 -3.39
C VAL A 40 2.77 5.36 -3.42
N GLY A 41 1.90 4.94 -4.35
CA GLY A 41 0.50 5.35 -4.32
C GLY A 41 0.23 6.85 -4.36
N GLY A 42 1.09 7.63 -5.03
CA GLY A 42 0.99 9.09 -5.10
C GLY A 42 1.48 9.86 -3.86
N VAL A 43 2.01 9.19 -2.83
CA VAL A 43 2.70 9.83 -1.70
C VAL A 43 4.21 9.65 -1.80
N VAL A 44 4.99 10.59 -1.27
CA VAL A 44 6.44 10.52 -1.09
C VAL A 44 6.77 10.39 0.39
N ILE A 45 7.64 9.44 0.73
CA ILE A 45 8.24 9.25 2.06
C ILE A 45 9.67 9.78 2.00
N GLN A 46 9.90 10.87 2.72
CA GLN A 46 11.21 11.51 2.79
C GLN A 46 12.21 10.66 3.59
N ASN A 47 13.49 11.03 3.53
CA ASN A 47 14.56 10.31 4.24
C ASN A 47 14.43 10.39 5.77
N ASP A 48 13.74 11.40 6.30
CA ASP A 48 13.39 11.53 7.72
C ASP A 48 12.09 10.78 8.10
N GLY A 49 11.47 10.09 7.14
CA GLY A 49 10.24 9.32 7.31
C GLY A 49 8.96 10.14 7.25
N VAL A 50 9.03 11.44 6.92
CA VAL A 50 7.84 12.27 6.73
C VAL A 50 7.11 11.89 5.45
N VAL A 51 5.82 11.61 5.56
CA VAL A 51 4.93 11.25 4.44
C VAL A 51 4.18 12.48 3.94
N GLN A 52 4.17 12.71 2.63
CA GLN A 52 3.48 13.83 1.99
C GLN A 52 2.99 13.46 0.59
N ASN A 53 2.06 14.23 0.02
CA ASN A 53 1.70 14.05 -1.39
C ASN A 53 2.91 14.29 -2.31
N ALA A 54 3.08 13.41 -3.29
CA ALA A 54 4.02 13.65 -4.38
C ALA A 54 3.57 14.88 -5.17
N THR A 55 4.48 15.78 -5.52
CA THR A 55 4.17 16.87 -6.46
C THR A 55 3.97 16.32 -7.88
N VAL A 56 3.33 17.10 -8.75
CA VAL A 56 3.15 16.71 -10.17
C VAL A 56 4.51 16.41 -10.81
N ASP A 57 5.50 17.28 -10.59
CA ASP A 57 6.84 17.11 -11.15
C ASP A 57 7.55 15.86 -10.61
N GLN A 58 7.41 15.58 -9.31
CA GLN A 58 7.96 14.35 -8.71
C GLN A 58 7.34 13.10 -9.32
N ARG A 59 6.01 13.07 -9.52
CA ARG A 59 5.32 11.94 -10.15
C ARG A 59 5.76 11.75 -11.60
N LEU A 60 5.84 12.83 -12.38
CA LEU A 60 6.28 12.77 -13.78
C LEU A 60 7.73 12.31 -13.91
N ALA A 61 8.62 12.79 -13.02
CA ALA A 61 10.01 12.36 -13.00
C ALA A 61 10.12 10.87 -12.65
N LEU A 62 9.41 10.41 -11.62
CA LEU A 62 9.36 9.00 -11.24
C LEU A 62 8.83 8.13 -12.38
N ALA A 63 7.71 8.52 -12.99
CA ALA A 63 7.10 7.79 -14.09
C ALA A 63 8.06 7.65 -15.28
N ARG A 64 8.81 8.71 -15.63
CA ARG A 64 9.82 8.63 -16.70
C ARG A 64 10.92 7.64 -16.36
N THR A 65 11.52 7.75 -15.18
CA THR A 65 12.58 6.84 -14.73
C THR A 65 12.10 5.39 -14.73
N LEU A 66 10.92 5.11 -14.18
CA LEU A 66 10.38 3.75 -14.17
C LEU A 66 10.08 3.23 -15.59
N ARG A 67 9.61 4.06 -16.53
CA ARG A 67 9.37 3.62 -17.91
C ARG A 67 10.64 3.26 -18.65
N GLU A 68 11.75 3.91 -18.35
CA GLU A 68 13.06 3.62 -18.95
C GLU A 68 13.66 2.31 -18.40
N GLU A 69 13.35 1.97 -17.15
CA GLU A 69 13.92 0.82 -16.45
C GLU A 69 13.05 -0.45 -16.53
N LEU A 70 11.73 -0.27 -16.66
CA LEU A 70 10.77 -1.36 -16.65
C LEU A 70 10.93 -2.23 -17.90
N GLN A 71 11.23 -3.52 -17.69
CA GLN A 71 11.19 -4.51 -18.75
C GLN A 71 9.74 -4.74 -19.18
N PRO A 72 9.44 -4.74 -20.49
CA PRO A 72 8.11 -5.00 -20.98
C PRO A 72 7.71 -6.46 -20.70
N PRO A 73 6.41 -6.74 -20.52
CA PRO A 73 5.92 -8.11 -20.37
C PRO A 73 6.23 -8.95 -21.61
N ALA A 74 6.55 -10.23 -21.39
CA ALA A 74 6.64 -11.20 -22.48
C ALA A 74 5.31 -11.26 -23.26
N ALA A 75 5.35 -11.66 -24.53
CA ALA A 75 4.18 -11.63 -25.41
C ALA A 75 2.98 -12.42 -24.87
N GLU A 76 3.23 -13.52 -24.15
CA GLU A 76 2.20 -14.33 -23.51
C GLU A 76 1.63 -13.67 -22.24
N ALA A 77 2.49 -13.07 -21.41
CA ALA A 77 2.10 -12.35 -20.20
C ALA A 77 1.30 -11.09 -20.50
N ASN A 78 1.54 -10.47 -21.67
CA ASN A 78 0.91 -9.23 -22.09
C ASN A 78 -0.60 -9.37 -22.39
N ARG A 79 -1.11 -10.60 -22.52
CA ARG A 79 -2.54 -10.85 -22.74
C ARG A 79 -3.31 -10.76 -21.44
N ALA A 80 -4.43 -10.04 -21.46
CA ALA A 80 -5.41 -10.06 -20.37
C ALA A 80 -6.12 -11.41 -20.33
N VAL A 81 -6.15 -12.03 -19.15
CA VAL A 81 -6.78 -13.32 -18.88
C VAL A 81 -7.52 -13.28 -17.55
N GLU A 82 -8.61 -14.03 -17.46
CA GLU A 82 -9.41 -14.13 -16.23
C GLU A 82 -8.71 -14.97 -15.14
N MET A 83 -7.82 -15.89 -15.54
CA MET A 83 -7.16 -16.80 -14.61
C MET A 83 -5.75 -17.16 -15.07
N ARG A 84 -4.76 -16.38 -14.65
CA ARG A 84 -3.34 -16.78 -14.68
C ARG A 84 -3.01 -17.51 -13.40
N LYS A 85 -2.17 -18.52 -13.51
CA LYS A 85 -1.72 -19.39 -12.43
C LYS A 85 -0.22 -19.20 -12.23
N VAL A 86 0.20 -19.12 -10.98
CA VAL A 86 1.59 -18.93 -10.54
C VAL A 86 1.93 -20.05 -9.58
N SER A 87 2.87 -20.91 -9.97
CA SER A 87 3.43 -21.98 -9.13
C SER A 87 4.39 -21.37 -8.12
N LEU A 88 4.14 -21.54 -6.81
CA LEU A 88 5.04 -21.03 -5.78
C LEU A 88 6.37 -21.78 -5.75
N LYS A 89 6.34 -23.10 -5.99
CA LYS A 89 7.56 -23.91 -6.11
C LYS A 89 8.45 -23.47 -7.26
N ALA A 90 7.88 -23.32 -8.46
CA ALA A 90 8.64 -22.91 -9.64
C ALA A 90 9.05 -21.44 -9.58
N LEU A 91 8.23 -20.57 -8.96
CA LEU A 91 8.60 -19.18 -8.68
C LEU A 91 9.81 -19.10 -7.75
N GLU A 92 9.85 -19.91 -6.70
CA GLU A 92 11.02 -20.02 -5.80
C GLU A 92 12.27 -20.42 -6.58
N ALA A 93 12.21 -21.49 -7.38
CA ALA A 93 13.33 -21.90 -8.24
C ALA A 93 13.73 -20.83 -9.27
N ALA A 94 12.76 -20.09 -9.83
CA ALA A 94 13.02 -18.99 -10.75
C ALA A 94 13.73 -17.81 -10.05
N CYS A 95 13.39 -17.52 -8.80
CA CYS A 95 14.09 -16.54 -7.99
C CYS A 95 15.53 -16.98 -7.70
N GLU A 96 15.75 -18.22 -7.25
CA GLU A 96 17.08 -18.76 -7.00
C GLU A 96 17.97 -18.68 -8.25
N LYS A 97 17.44 -19.13 -9.39
CA LYS A 97 18.16 -19.07 -10.66
C LYS A 97 18.49 -17.64 -11.07
N ALA A 98 17.52 -16.73 -11.00
CA ALA A 98 17.74 -15.33 -11.35
C ALA A 98 18.78 -14.65 -10.44
N LEU A 99 18.81 -15.01 -9.15
CA LEU A 99 19.78 -14.49 -8.18
C LEU A 99 21.17 -15.09 -8.38
N ALA A 100 21.27 -16.35 -8.82
CA ALA A 100 22.54 -17.01 -9.15
C ALA A 100 23.13 -16.52 -10.49
N ASP A 101 22.28 -16.24 -11.48
CA ASP A 101 22.69 -15.93 -12.86
C ASP A 101 22.91 -14.42 -13.11
N ASN A 102 22.42 -13.52 -12.24
CA ASN A 102 22.39 -12.06 -12.49
C ASN A 102 23.10 -11.22 -11.40
N THR A 103 23.37 -9.95 -11.71
CA THR A 103 24.04 -8.92 -10.90
C THR A 103 23.34 -8.51 -9.59
N GLY A 104 22.44 -9.35 -9.05
CA GLY A 104 21.64 -9.10 -7.85
C GLY A 104 20.25 -8.49 -8.10
N MET A 105 19.71 -8.57 -9.33
CA MET A 105 18.38 -8.04 -9.67
C MET A 105 17.46 -9.09 -10.30
N LEU A 106 16.23 -9.16 -9.81
CA LEU A 106 15.18 -10.02 -10.37
C LEU A 106 14.57 -9.41 -11.65
N PRO A 107 14.24 -10.21 -12.68
CA PRO A 107 13.44 -9.78 -13.82
C PRO A 107 12.09 -9.17 -13.41
N ASP A 108 11.57 -8.19 -14.16
CA ASP A 108 10.28 -7.55 -13.85
C ASP A 108 9.12 -8.56 -13.86
N GLU A 109 9.18 -9.55 -14.73
CA GLU A 109 8.16 -10.59 -14.80
C GLU A 109 8.04 -11.36 -13.47
N ILE A 110 9.17 -11.68 -12.82
CA ILE A 110 9.20 -12.28 -11.47
C ILE A 110 8.73 -11.24 -10.43
N ARG A 111 9.25 -10.01 -10.49
CA ARG A 111 8.90 -8.95 -9.53
C ARG A 111 7.40 -8.64 -9.50
N TYR A 112 6.71 -8.76 -10.65
CA TYR A 112 5.28 -8.50 -10.80
C TYR A 112 4.43 -9.77 -10.92
N LEU A 113 4.95 -10.93 -10.47
CA LEU A 113 4.24 -12.21 -10.42
C LEU A 113 3.52 -12.57 -11.73
N GLY A 114 4.17 -12.34 -12.86
CA GLY A 114 3.63 -12.64 -14.18
C GLY A 114 2.44 -11.74 -14.54
N GLY A 115 2.32 -10.56 -13.94
CA GLY A 115 1.23 -9.61 -14.19
C GLY A 115 -0.08 -9.95 -13.49
N LEU A 116 -0.05 -10.80 -12.46
CA LEU A 116 -1.22 -11.13 -11.65
C LEU A 116 -1.76 -9.87 -10.96
N LEU A 117 -3.03 -9.54 -11.19
CA LEU A 117 -3.65 -8.33 -10.65
C LEU A 117 -4.21 -8.53 -9.24
N ARG A 118 -4.65 -9.76 -8.93
CA ARG A 118 -5.24 -10.13 -7.65
C ARG A 118 -5.21 -11.66 -7.51
N VAL A 119 -5.05 -12.18 -6.29
CA VAL A 119 -5.28 -13.61 -6.02
C VAL A 119 -6.76 -13.84 -5.72
N GLN A 120 -7.39 -14.74 -6.46
CA GLN A 120 -8.75 -15.19 -6.20
C GLN A 120 -8.78 -16.65 -5.74
N TYR A 121 -7.82 -17.46 -6.15
CA TYR A 121 -7.79 -18.88 -5.83
C TYR A 121 -6.42 -19.32 -5.32
N VAL A 122 -6.45 -20.30 -4.43
CA VAL A 122 -5.26 -21.06 -4.00
C VAL A 122 -5.54 -22.53 -4.29
N PHE A 123 -4.69 -23.16 -5.10
CA PHE A 123 -4.78 -24.58 -5.43
C PHE A 123 -3.58 -25.32 -4.88
N VAL A 124 -3.83 -26.47 -4.26
CA VAL A 124 -2.81 -27.34 -3.68
C VAL A 124 -2.70 -28.58 -4.53
N TYR A 125 -1.50 -28.94 -4.95
CA TYR A 125 -1.21 -30.07 -5.82
C TYR A 125 -0.20 -31.01 -5.15
N PRO A 126 -0.64 -31.93 -4.26
CA PRO A 126 0.26 -32.83 -3.53
C PRO A 126 1.13 -33.68 -4.45
N ASP A 127 0.55 -34.24 -5.52
CA ASP A 127 1.29 -35.09 -6.47
C ASP A 127 2.41 -34.35 -7.20
N GLN A 128 2.28 -33.02 -7.37
CA GLN A 128 3.28 -32.17 -8.03
C GLN A 128 4.14 -31.40 -7.01
N GLN A 129 3.86 -31.59 -5.73
CA GLN A 129 4.44 -30.91 -4.60
C GLN A 129 4.41 -29.39 -4.72
N ASP A 130 3.23 -28.83 -4.96
CA ASP A 130 3.11 -27.41 -5.28
C ASP A 130 1.85 -26.74 -4.71
N ILE A 131 1.96 -25.43 -4.55
CA ILE A 131 0.87 -24.51 -4.23
C ILE A 131 0.82 -23.46 -5.33
N VAL A 132 -0.36 -23.26 -5.91
CA VAL A 132 -0.57 -22.39 -7.06
C VAL A 132 -1.51 -21.27 -6.68
N LEU A 133 -1.08 -20.04 -6.89
CA LEU A 133 -1.92 -18.85 -6.79
C LEU A 133 -2.56 -18.57 -8.15
N ALA A 134 -3.85 -18.23 -8.16
CA ALA A 134 -4.54 -17.94 -9.42
C ALA A 134 -5.51 -16.77 -9.34
N GLY A 135 -5.69 -16.07 -10.45
CA GLY A 135 -6.60 -14.94 -10.57
C GLY A 135 -6.39 -14.14 -11.86
N PRO A 136 -7.09 -13.00 -12.01
CA PRO A 136 -6.99 -12.18 -13.21
C PRO A 136 -5.59 -11.61 -13.38
N ALA A 137 -5.09 -11.58 -14.61
CA ALA A 137 -3.76 -11.09 -14.93
C ALA A 137 -3.69 -10.46 -16.31
N GLU A 138 -2.75 -9.55 -16.50
CA GLU A 138 -2.48 -8.91 -17.79
C GLU A 138 -1.04 -8.39 -17.87
N GLY A 139 -0.65 -7.83 -19.02
CA GLY A 139 0.62 -7.11 -19.12
C GLY A 139 0.67 -5.89 -18.21
N TRP A 140 1.85 -5.41 -17.85
CA TRP A 140 2.01 -4.23 -16.99
C TRP A 140 2.64 -3.05 -17.74
N LYS A 141 2.41 -1.85 -17.21
CA LYS A 141 2.99 -0.58 -17.65
C LYS A 141 3.14 0.38 -16.47
N VAL A 142 3.88 1.46 -16.67
CA VAL A 142 3.92 2.58 -15.70
C VAL A 142 2.88 3.63 -16.09
N ASP A 143 1.97 3.96 -15.18
CA ASP A 143 0.99 5.04 -15.36
C ASP A 143 1.65 6.45 -15.28
N ASP A 144 0.86 7.51 -15.40
CA ASP A 144 1.37 8.90 -15.32
C ASP A 144 1.72 9.36 -13.90
N ALA A 145 1.28 8.62 -12.89
CA ALA A 145 1.56 8.87 -11.49
C ALA A 145 2.82 8.13 -10.99
N GLY A 146 3.41 7.26 -11.82
CA GLY A 146 4.59 6.46 -11.48
C GLY A 146 4.27 5.16 -10.77
N ASN A 147 3.05 4.63 -10.91
CA ASN A 147 2.67 3.31 -10.41
C ASN A 147 2.80 2.26 -11.51
N VAL A 148 3.14 1.03 -11.14
CA VAL A 148 3.11 -0.11 -12.08
C VAL A 148 1.74 -0.76 -12.03
N VAL A 149 1.03 -0.70 -13.15
CA VAL A 149 -0.37 -1.11 -13.27
C VAL A 149 -0.56 -2.00 -14.48
N GLY A 150 -1.63 -2.77 -14.46
CA GLY A 150 -2.11 -3.54 -15.58
C GLY A 150 -2.39 -2.66 -16.81
N ALA A 151 -1.97 -3.13 -17.97
CA ALA A 151 -1.93 -2.35 -19.20
C ALA A 151 -3.33 -2.01 -19.72
N THR A 152 -4.32 -2.88 -19.49
CA THR A 152 -5.71 -2.70 -19.94
C THR A 152 -6.56 -2.08 -18.85
N THR A 153 -6.51 -2.61 -17.63
CA THR A 153 -7.44 -2.24 -16.55
C THR A 153 -6.97 -1.04 -15.72
N GLY A 154 -5.66 -0.76 -15.71
CA GLY A 154 -5.07 0.24 -14.81
C GLY A 154 -5.06 -0.17 -13.34
N ARG A 155 -5.42 -1.42 -13.01
CA ARG A 155 -5.32 -1.95 -11.64
C ARG A 155 -3.87 -2.27 -11.30
N PRO A 156 -3.42 -2.12 -10.05
CA PRO A 156 -2.06 -2.48 -9.68
C PRO A 156 -1.81 -3.98 -9.85
N VAL A 157 -0.60 -4.32 -10.30
CA VAL A 157 -0.10 -5.70 -10.31
C VAL A 157 0.40 -6.09 -8.92
N LEU A 158 0.31 -7.37 -8.59
CA LEU A 158 0.90 -7.91 -7.37
C LEU A 158 2.44 -7.81 -7.44
N GLN A 159 3.07 -7.58 -6.29
CA GLN A 159 4.51 -7.52 -6.17
C GLN A 159 5.04 -8.71 -5.36
N LEU A 160 6.15 -9.30 -5.82
CA LEU A 160 6.83 -10.37 -5.09
C LEU A 160 7.28 -9.92 -3.70
N ASP A 161 7.73 -8.66 -3.54
CA ASP A 161 8.11 -8.09 -2.25
C ASP A 161 6.98 -8.20 -1.21
N ASP A 162 5.74 -7.92 -1.63
CA ASP A 162 4.57 -7.96 -0.73
C ASP A 162 4.13 -9.40 -0.43
N LEU A 163 4.27 -10.32 -1.40
CA LEU A 163 4.03 -11.76 -1.17
C LEU A 163 5.00 -12.31 -0.13
N ILE A 164 6.29 -11.98 -0.25
CA ILE A 164 7.33 -12.39 0.70
C ILE A 164 7.02 -11.84 2.09
N VAL A 165 6.70 -10.55 2.20
CA VAL A 165 6.36 -9.94 3.50
C VAL A 165 5.13 -10.61 4.12
N ALA A 166 4.08 -10.86 3.34
CA ALA A 166 2.89 -11.54 3.82
C ALA A 166 3.21 -12.94 4.38
N LEU A 167 3.98 -13.76 3.64
CA LEU A 167 4.37 -15.11 4.04
C LEU A 167 5.28 -15.11 5.28
N ARG A 168 6.24 -14.19 5.37
CA ARG A 168 7.21 -14.14 6.48
C ARG A 168 6.63 -13.54 7.77
N CYS A 169 5.61 -12.70 7.67
CA CYS A 169 5.02 -12.03 8.82
C CYS A 169 3.79 -12.75 9.41
N VAL A 170 3.25 -13.75 8.71
CA VAL A 170 1.99 -14.42 9.07
C VAL A 170 1.96 -14.96 10.50
N THR A 171 3.04 -15.64 10.93
CA THR A 171 3.13 -16.24 12.26
C THR A 171 3.15 -15.18 13.36
N GLY A 172 3.89 -14.08 13.17
CA GLY A 172 3.90 -12.94 14.08
C GLY A 172 2.56 -12.22 14.14
N ALA A 173 1.87 -12.13 12.99
CA ALA A 173 0.57 -11.51 12.88
C ALA A 173 -0.54 -12.28 13.64
N ARG A 174 -0.34 -13.54 14.04
CA ARG A 174 -1.28 -14.27 14.92
C ARG A 174 -1.50 -13.59 16.28
N GLN A 175 -0.49 -12.87 16.78
CA GLN A 175 -0.51 -12.32 18.15
C GLN A 175 -1.04 -10.88 18.22
N GLY A 176 -0.97 -10.12 17.12
CA GLY A 176 -1.33 -8.69 17.11
C GLY A 176 -1.96 -8.17 15.82
N GLY A 177 -2.18 -9.04 14.83
CA GLY A 177 -2.62 -8.65 13.50
C GLY A 177 -1.58 -7.83 12.74
N ILE A 178 -1.99 -7.30 11.58
CA ILE A 178 -1.23 -6.30 10.83
C ILE A 178 -2.03 -5.00 10.84
N SER A 179 -1.38 -3.90 11.20
CA SER A 179 -2.05 -2.59 11.18
C SER A 179 -1.10 -1.43 10.95
N CYS A 180 -1.69 -0.33 10.46
CA CYS A 180 -1.09 0.99 10.55
C CYS A 180 -2.09 1.94 11.23
N SER A 181 -1.57 2.97 11.89
CA SER A 181 -2.37 4.09 12.37
C SER A 181 -1.62 5.40 12.24
N ILE A 182 -2.34 6.44 11.84
CA ILE A 182 -1.83 7.81 11.80
C ILE A 182 -2.60 8.59 12.86
N ASN A 183 -1.92 8.93 13.96
CA ASN A 183 -2.54 9.52 15.14
C ASN A 183 -1.82 10.79 15.59
N PRO A 184 -2.56 11.81 16.08
CA PRO A 184 -1.94 12.98 16.68
C PRO A 184 -1.15 12.61 17.94
N THR A 185 -0.18 13.46 18.29
CA THR A 185 0.49 13.34 19.58
C THR A 185 -0.48 13.74 20.72
N PRO A 186 -0.33 13.15 21.93
CA PRO A 186 -1.13 13.57 23.09
C PRO A 186 -0.96 15.07 23.41
N GLU A 187 0.24 15.60 23.20
CA GLU A 187 0.52 17.03 23.35
C GLU A 187 -0.23 17.88 22.30
N GLY A 188 -0.20 17.47 21.03
CA GLY A 188 -0.90 18.13 19.93
C GLY A 188 -2.41 18.19 20.15
N ASN A 189 -3.01 17.08 20.60
CA ASN A 189 -4.42 17.02 20.97
C ASN A 189 -4.76 18.00 22.10
N ARG A 190 -3.95 18.02 23.16
CA ARG A 190 -4.18 18.90 24.33
C ARG A 190 -4.13 20.37 23.93
N LYS A 191 -3.07 20.78 23.22
CA LYS A 191 -2.89 22.15 22.74
C LYS A 191 -4.02 22.59 21.82
N LEU A 192 -4.43 21.72 20.89
CA LEU A 192 -5.53 22.01 19.97
C LEU A 192 -6.86 22.14 20.71
N LYS A 193 -7.13 21.23 21.67
CA LYS A 193 -8.33 21.29 22.51
C LYS A 193 -8.41 22.58 23.32
N GLU A 194 -7.34 22.93 24.03
CA GLU A 194 -7.27 24.17 24.82
C GLU A 194 -7.55 25.40 23.94
N PHE A 195 -6.98 25.43 22.74
CA PHE A 195 -7.21 26.51 21.79
C PHE A 195 -8.67 26.55 21.30
N LEU A 196 -9.25 25.41 20.91
CA LEU A 196 -10.65 25.32 20.51
C LEU A 196 -11.62 25.76 21.62
N ASP A 197 -11.36 25.35 22.87
CA ASP A 197 -12.15 25.74 24.04
C ASP A 197 -12.09 27.26 24.28
N GLN A 198 -10.96 27.91 24.00
CA GLN A 198 -10.83 29.37 24.04
C GLN A 198 -11.61 30.03 22.89
N GLN A 199 -11.50 29.51 21.66
CA GLN A 199 -12.19 30.05 20.48
C GLN A 199 -13.71 29.87 20.52
N ALA A 200 -14.21 28.87 21.25
CA ALA A 200 -15.64 28.67 21.49
C ALA A 200 -16.26 29.81 22.32
N ARG A 201 -15.46 30.51 23.14
CA ARG A 201 -15.89 31.66 23.96
C ARG A 201 -15.89 32.99 23.19
N VAL A 202 -15.25 33.02 22.02
CA VAL A 202 -15.17 34.21 21.15
C VAL A 202 -16.42 34.30 20.27
N ARG A 203 -17.05 35.49 20.20
CA ARG A 203 -18.24 35.69 19.35
C ARG A 203 -17.90 35.40 17.88
N PRO A 204 -18.79 34.75 17.10
CA PRO A 204 -18.53 34.41 15.69
C PRO A 204 -18.14 35.63 14.83
N THR A 205 -18.73 36.79 15.12
CA THR A 205 -18.46 38.07 14.44
C THR A 205 -17.09 38.67 14.72
N GLN A 206 -16.37 38.14 15.72
CA GLN A 206 -15.02 38.56 16.12
C GLN A 206 -13.93 37.59 15.62
N ARG A 207 -14.30 36.45 15.01
CA ARG A 207 -13.36 35.51 14.37
C ARG A 207 -12.83 36.12 13.08
N ARG A 208 -12.01 37.17 13.19
CA ARG A 208 -11.32 37.78 12.06
C ARG A 208 -10.14 36.88 11.68
N ASN A 209 -10.17 36.40 10.43
CA ASN A 209 -9.12 35.64 9.75
C ASN A 209 -9.10 34.11 9.99
N ILE A 210 -9.95 33.39 9.23
CA ILE A 210 -10.01 31.91 9.21
C ILE A 210 -8.67 31.29 8.81
N ALA A 211 -7.92 31.91 7.88
CA ALA A 211 -6.64 31.39 7.43
C ALA A 211 -5.56 31.44 8.53
N GLN A 212 -5.54 32.51 9.33
CA GLN A 212 -4.65 32.58 10.51
C GLN A 212 -5.04 31.56 11.58
N LEU A 213 -6.34 31.38 11.81
CA LEU A 213 -6.86 30.38 12.75
C LEU A 213 -6.43 28.96 12.35
N GLU A 214 -6.57 28.64 11.07
CA GLU A 214 -6.10 27.39 10.48
C GLU A 214 -4.59 27.18 10.68
N GLN A 215 -3.78 28.19 10.37
CA GLN A 215 -2.33 28.11 10.54
C GLN A 215 -1.94 27.86 12.00
N THR A 216 -2.54 28.59 12.95
CA THR A 216 -2.30 28.38 14.38
C THR A 216 -2.69 26.98 14.81
N MET A 217 -3.82 26.45 14.33
CA MET A 217 -4.26 25.11 14.69
C MET A 217 -3.35 24.03 14.13
N ARG A 218 -2.91 24.14 12.88
CA ARG A 218 -1.91 23.23 12.30
C ARG A 218 -0.63 23.23 13.14
N GLN A 219 -0.15 24.41 13.55
CA GLN A 219 1.04 24.54 14.40
C GLN A 219 0.85 23.90 15.78
N LEU A 220 -0.30 24.10 16.42
CA LEU A 220 -0.60 23.54 17.74
C LEU A 220 -0.78 22.03 17.69
N PHE A 221 -1.45 21.52 16.65
CA PHE A 221 -1.73 20.11 16.45
C PHE A 221 -0.44 19.32 16.18
N GLY A 222 0.47 19.92 15.41
CA GLY A 222 1.79 19.34 15.13
C GLY A 222 1.73 18.10 14.24
N PRO A 223 2.90 17.50 13.94
CA PRO A 223 2.95 16.28 13.14
C PRO A 223 2.22 15.14 13.84
N GLN A 224 1.57 14.30 13.04
CA GLN A 224 0.92 13.08 13.52
C GLN A 224 1.91 11.92 13.39
N VAL A 225 1.90 11.02 14.36
CA VAL A 225 2.80 9.88 14.45
C VAL A 225 2.20 8.68 13.74
N ILE A 226 3.05 7.98 12.99
CA ILE A 226 2.71 6.73 12.32
C ILE A 226 3.13 5.58 13.23
N SER A 227 2.22 4.64 13.45
CA SER A 227 2.51 3.38 14.13
C SER A 227 2.18 2.23 13.21
N LEU A 228 3.09 1.25 13.14
CA LEU A 228 2.98 0.05 12.32
C LEU A 228 3.12 -1.17 13.21
N THR A 229 2.34 -2.22 12.93
CA THR A 229 2.36 -3.48 13.68
C THR A 229 2.27 -4.64 12.70
N GLY A 230 3.03 -5.71 12.99
CA GLY A 230 2.96 -6.97 12.26
C GLY A 230 3.79 -7.04 10.97
N VAL A 231 4.42 -5.96 10.51
CA VAL A 231 5.25 -5.93 9.30
C VAL A 231 6.50 -5.06 9.46
N PRO A 232 7.59 -5.29 8.69
CA PRO A 232 8.77 -4.44 8.70
C PRO A 232 8.42 -3.02 8.20
N SER A 233 8.76 -1.99 8.98
CA SER A 233 8.42 -0.60 8.65
C SER A 233 9.08 -0.08 7.38
N THR A 234 10.12 -0.75 6.90
CA THR A 234 10.93 -0.39 5.74
C THR A 234 10.57 -1.20 4.49
N SER A 235 9.44 -1.93 4.53
CA SER A 235 8.93 -2.71 3.39
C SER A 235 8.03 -1.88 2.49
N HIS A 236 7.88 -2.28 1.21
CA HIS A 236 6.86 -1.72 0.32
C HIS A 236 5.46 -1.85 0.95
N PHE A 237 5.18 -3.02 1.52
CA PHE A 237 3.98 -3.32 2.28
C PHE A 237 3.60 -2.25 3.31
N ALA A 238 4.53 -1.87 4.20
CA ALA A 238 4.28 -0.83 5.21
C ALA A 238 3.92 0.52 4.59
N ARG A 239 4.53 0.86 3.46
CA ARG A 239 4.26 2.09 2.72
C ARG A 239 2.86 2.10 2.14
N VAL A 240 2.41 0.97 1.58
CA VAL A 240 1.04 0.84 1.05
C VAL A 240 0.01 1.03 2.16
N LEU A 241 0.20 0.39 3.32
CA LEU A 241 -0.71 0.55 4.47
C LEU A 241 -0.87 2.04 4.85
N VAL A 242 0.25 2.75 5.00
CA VAL A 242 0.27 4.16 5.39
C VAL A 242 -0.31 5.06 4.29
N ALA A 243 0.10 4.84 3.04
CA ALA A 243 -0.33 5.64 1.91
C ALA A 243 -1.84 5.52 1.66
N ALA A 244 -2.41 4.32 1.83
CA ALA A 244 -3.85 4.11 1.68
C ALA A 244 -4.66 4.85 2.76
N ASP A 245 -4.26 4.76 4.05
CA ASP A 245 -4.92 5.52 5.13
C ASP A 245 -4.78 7.04 4.93
N TYR A 246 -3.57 7.50 4.61
CA TYR A 246 -3.31 8.90 4.32
C TYR A 246 -4.16 9.41 3.15
N ARG A 247 -4.22 8.67 2.03
CA ARG A 247 -5.03 9.03 0.86
C ARG A 247 -6.52 9.06 1.22
N MET A 248 -7.03 8.03 1.90
CA MET A 248 -8.42 7.97 2.37
C MET A 248 -8.81 9.21 3.17
N LYS A 249 -8.01 9.58 4.16
CA LYS A 249 -8.27 10.75 5.02
C LYS A 249 -8.28 12.05 4.23
N ARG A 250 -7.37 12.21 3.27
CA ARG A 250 -7.33 13.40 2.41
C ARG A 250 -8.56 13.54 1.53
N LEU A 251 -9.07 12.43 0.99
CA LEU A 251 -10.34 12.40 0.24
C LEU A 251 -11.53 12.72 1.15
N ALA A 252 -11.61 12.09 2.34
CA ALA A 252 -12.67 12.33 3.32
C ALA A 252 -12.73 13.81 3.74
N MET A 253 -11.56 14.39 3.98
CA MET A 253 -11.42 15.74 4.52
C MET A 253 -11.41 16.82 3.44
N ASN A 254 -11.67 16.52 2.17
CA ASN A 254 -11.64 17.50 1.08
C ASN A 254 -10.29 18.24 0.96
N LEU A 255 -9.19 17.56 1.31
CA LEU A 255 -7.83 18.08 1.14
C LEU A 255 -7.33 17.83 -0.28
N ASP A 256 -7.84 16.77 -0.91
CA ASP A 256 -7.69 16.51 -2.33
C ASP A 256 -9.06 16.18 -2.94
N PRO A 257 -9.29 16.54 -4.21
CA PRO A 257 -10.49 16.12 -4.91
C PRO A 257 -10.50 14.60 -5.11
N ALA A 258 -11.68 14.00 -4.97
CA ALA A 258 -11.88 12.60 -5.35
C ALA A 258 -11.86 12.47 -6.89
N PRO A 259 -11.23 11.42 -7.44
CA PRO A 259 -11.16 11.21 -8.89
C PRO A 259 -12.42 10.55 -9.47
N LEU A 260 -13.50 10.49 -8.70
CA LEU A 260 -14.78 9.89 -9.06
C LEU A 260 -15.88 10.94 -9.03
N ALA A 261 -16.65 11.02 -10.12
CA ALA A 261 -17.86 11.83 -10.14
C ALA A 261 -18.86 11.31 -9.10
N GLY A 262 -19.54 12.23 -8.40
CA GLY A 262 -20.53 11.87 -7.38
C GLY A 262 -19.92 11.24 -6.11
N PHE A 263 -18.64 11.47 -5.84
CA PHE A 263 -17.96 11.02 -4.61
C PHE A 263 -17.61 12.22 -3.72
N PRO A 264 -18.59 12.84 -3.04
CA PRO A 264 -18.33 14.00 -2.18
C PRO A 264 -17.47 13.59 -0.97
N SER A 265 -16.65 14.53 -0.53
CA SER A 265 -15.97 14.46 0.76
C SER A 265 -16.98 14.44 1.92
N TYR A 266 -16.56 13.94 3.09
CA TYR A 266 -17.35 14.04 4.32
C TYR A 266 -17.71 15.49 4.65
N ILE A 267 -16.78 16.40 4.39
CA ILE A 267 -16.95 17.84 4.63
C ILE A 267 -18.05 18.44 3.75
N GLU A 268 -18.16 18.03 2.49
CA GLU A 268 -19.25 18.44 1.61
C GLU A 268 -20.59 17.83 2.04
N LEU A 269 -20.59 16.57 2.49
CA LEU A 269 -21.79 15.93 3.04
C LEU A 269 -22.31 16.66 4.28
N LEU A 270 -21.42 17.10 5.17
CA LEU A 270 -21.79 17.87 6.37
C LEU A 270 -22.41 19.23 6.05
N LYS A 271 -21.92 19.93 5.01
CA LYS A 271 -22.51 21.22 4.59
C LYS A 271 -23.97 21.06 4.14
N ASN A 272 -24.31 19.88 3.63
CA ASN A 272 -25.63 19.56 3.08
C ASN A 272 -26.50 18.74 4.06
N GLY A 273 -25.97 18.37 5.23
CA GLY A 273 -26.60 17.47 6.21
C GLY A 273 -27.11 18.18 7.46
N ASP A 274 -27.63 17.38 8.41
CA ASP A 274 -28.26 17.88 9.63
C ASP A 274 -27.23 18.37 10.66
N LYS A 275 -27.58 19.43 11.39
CA LYS A 275 -26.62 20.28 12.16
C LYS A 275 -26.13 19.68 13.48
N ASP A 276 -26.36 18.40 13.78
CA ASP A 276 -26.17 17.86 15.14
C ASP A 276 -24.95 16.95 15.32
N THR A 277 -24.17 16.68 14.28
CA THR A 277 -22.91 15.93 14.43
C THR A 277 -21.83 16.80 15.09
N ARG A 278 -21.51 16.50 16.35
CA ARG A 278 -20.48 17.17 17.15
C ARG A 278 -19.16 16.41 17.20
N ASP A 279 -19.11 15.25 16.58
CA ASP A 279 -18.08 14.26 16.84
C ASP A 279 -16.97 14.28 15.79
N ASN A 280 -15.76 13.90 16.21
CA ASN A 280 -14.61 13.78 15.33
C ASN A 280 -14.59 12.35 14.79
N PRO A 281 -14.97 12.14 13.51
CA PRO A 281 -14.98 10.80 12.96
C PRO A 281 -13.55 10.26 12.86
N ARG A 282 -13.43 8.97 13.11
CA ARG A 282 -12.30 8.10 12.84
C ARG A 282 -12.71 7.19 11.70
N TRP A 283 -11.88 7.06 10.67
CA TRP A 283 -12.08 6.10 9.58
C TRP A 283 -10.91 5.13 9.49
N TRP A 284 -11.18 3.86 9.19
CA TRP A 284 -10.13 2.89 8.91
C TRP A 284 -10.55 1.89 7.84
N LEU A 285 -9.57 1.32 7.15
CA LEU A 285 -9.79 0.28 6.14
C LEU A 285 -9.51 -1.09 6.75
N THR A 286 -10.39 -2.06 6.47
CA THR A 286 -10.24 -3.44 6.94
C THR A 286 -10.76 -4.46 5.92
N CYS A 287 -10.56 -5.73 6.22
CA CYS A 287 -10.95 -6.85 5.38
C CYS A 287 -12.48 -6.94 5.18
N ASN A 288 -12.92 -7.14 3.95
CA ASN A 288 -14.33 -7.31 3.57
C ASN A 288 -14.52 -8.51 2.65
N TYR A 289 -14.43 -9.69 3.25
CA TYR A 289 -14.55 -10.97 2.56
C TYR A 289 -15.78 -11.72 3.06
N GLU A 290 -16.46 -12.34 2.10
CA GLU A 290 -17.36 -13.47 2.36
C GLU A 290 -16.56 -14.64 2.98
N PRO A 291 -17.21 -15.67 3.52
CA PRO A 291 -16.49 -16.87 3.95
C PRO A 291 -15.58 -17.38 2.82
N VAL A 292 -14.34 -17.76 3.14
CA VAL A 292 -13.43 -18.35 2.16
C VAL A 292 -14.01 -19.69 1.74
N ALA A 293 -14.28 -19.86 0.44
CA ALA A 293 -14.79 -21.13 -0.03
C ALA A 293 -13.64 -22.14 -0.15
N LYS A 294 -13.91 -23.40 0.20
CA LYS A 294 -12.92 -24.47 0.14
C LYS A 294 -13.55 -25.81 -0.27
N THR A 295 -12.76 -26.69 -0.86
CA THR A 295 -13.18 -28.09 -1.05
C THR A 295 -13.09 -28.87 0.27
N GLY A 296 -13.80 -30.01 0.36
CA GLY A 296 -13.79 -30.86 1.55
C GLY A 296 -12.39 -31.39 1.93
N ASP A 297 -11.52 -31.56 0.93
CA ASP A 297 -10.14 -32.03 1.05
C ASP A 297 -9.11 -30.91 1.24
N ASN A 298 -9.53 -29.64 1.32
CA ASN A 298 -8.67 -28.46 1.43
C ASN A 298 -7.71 -28.26 0.24
N LEU A 299 -7.96 -28.88 -0.92
CA LEU A 299 -7.07 -28.76 -2.08
C LEU A 299 -7.37 -27.55 -2.97
N ALA A 300 -8.53 -26.93 -2.83
CA ALA A 300 -8.87 -25.72 -3.57
C ALA A 300 -9.58 -24.71 -2.68
N TRP A 301 -9.20 -23.44 -2.83
CA TRP A 301 -9.69 -22.31 -2.05
C TRP A 301 -10.06 -21.16 -2.97
N GLU A 302 -11.09 -20.40 -2.60
CA GLU A 302 -11.50 -19.18 -3.29
C GLU A 302 -11.73 -18.03 -2.29
N LEU A 303 -11.03 -16.92 -2.52
CA LEU A 303 -11.23 -15.65 -1.82
C LEU A 303 -12.40 -14.92 -2.48
N ARG A 304 -13.48 -14.73 -1.72
CA ARG A 304 -14.73 -14.13 -2.20
C ARG A 304 -14.99 -12.76 -1.58
N GLY A 305 -15.69 -11.91 -2.32
CA GLY A 305 -16.06 -10.56 -1.89
C GLY A 305 -15.11 -9.44 -2.36
N GLN A 306 -15.45 -8.23 -1.96
CA GLN A 306 -14.80 -7.00 -2.44
C GLN A 306 -13.36 -6.85 -1.95
N GLY A 307 -13.06 -7.39 -0.77
CA GLY A 307 -11.74 -7.42 -0.15
C GLY A 307 -11.51 -6.32 0.89
N VAL A 308 -12.00 -5.10 0.65
CA VAL A 308 -11.80 -3.96 1.57
C VAL A 308 -13.13 -3.31 1.94
N LYS A 309 -13.25 -2.87 3.19
CA LYS A 309 -14.34 -2.05 3.71
C LYS A 309 -13.78 -0.87 4.49
N CYS A 310 -14.38 0.29 4.31
CA CYS A 310 -14.17 1.44 5.17
C CYS A 310 -15.14 1.36 6.34
N LEU A 311 -14.62 1.47 7.55
CA LEU A 311 -15.39 1.57 8.78
C LEU A 311 -15.21 2.96 9.40
N THR A 312 -16.17 3.34 10.24
CA THR A 312 -16.09 4.58 10.99
C THR A 312 -16.61 4.43 12.40
N GLU A 313 -16.09 5.28 13.27
CA GLU A 313 -16.49 5.44 14.66
C GLU A 313 -16.16 6.89 15.08
N ASP A 314 -16.82 7.41 16.09
CA ASP A 314 -16.55 8.69 16.68
C ASP A 314 -15.53 8.55 17.82
N ASP A 315 -14.48 9.37 17.82
CA ASP A 315 -13.52 9.46 18.92
C ASP A 315 -13.91 10.55 19.92
N ALA A 316 -13.82 10.23 21.21
CA ALA A 316 -13.85 11.19 22.31
C ALA A 316 -12.44 11.45 22.85
N PHE A 317 -12.07 12.71 23.03
CA PHE A 317 -10.78 13.05 23.65
C PHE A 317 -10.89 13.09 25.17
N LEU A 318 -10.03 12.31 25.85
CA LEU A 318 -9.88 12.30 27.29
C LEU A 318 -9.09 13.53 27.78
N ALA A 319 -9.18 13.82 29.08
CA ALA A 319 -8.54 14.98 29.70
C ALA A 319 -7.00 14.95 29.59
N ASP A 320 -6.42 13.76 29.43
CA ASP A 320 -4.98 13.57 29.24
C ASP A 320 -4.51 13.78 27.78
N GLY A 321 -5.44 13.95 26.84
CA GLY A 321 -5.19 14.12 25.42
C GLY A 321 -5.21 12.81 24.60
N SER A 322 -5.47 11.67 25.23
CA SER A 322 -5.70 10.40 24.53
C SER A 322 -7.09 10.37 23.86
N ALA A 323 -7.22 9.62 22.78
CA ALA A 323 -8.50 9.38 22.12
C ALA A 323 -9.13 8.08 22.65
N GLN A 324 -10.44 8.10 22.89
CA GLN A 324 -11.24 6.98 23.33
C GLN A 324 -12.37 6.71 22.33
N GLN A 325 -12.47 5.45 21.91
CA GLN A 325 -13.52 4.92 21.05
C GLN A 325 -14.89 4.97 21.74
N THR A 326 -15.90 5.52 21.07
CA THR A 326 -17.24 5.71 21.66
C THR A 326 -18.23 4.57 21.39
N GLY A 327 -17.90 3.66 20.48
CA GLY A 327 -18.75 2.60 19.95
C GLY A 327 -19.85 3.09 19.00
N LYS A 328 -19.84 4.38 18.63
CA LYS A 328 -20.90 5.03 17.85
C LYS A 328 -20.28 5.70 16.63
N ALA A 329 -21.05 5.82 15.56
CA ALA A 329 -20.67 6.57 14.39
C ALA A 329 -21.79 7.54 13.99
N SER A 330 -21.44 8.77 13.65
CA SER A 330 -22.41 9.70 13.12
C SER A 330 -22.99 9.20 11.77
N PRO A 331 -24.29 9.44 11.48
CA PRO A 331 -24.90 8.99 10.23
C PRO A 331 -24.20 9.50 8.97
N THR A 332 -23.64 10.72 9.03
CA THR A 332 -22.89 11.31 7.92
C THR A 332 -21.53 10.64 7.71
N ALA A 333 -20.82 10.32 8.79
CA ALA A 333 -19.54 9.61 8.70
C ALA A 333 -19.75 8.17 8.20
N GLN A 334 -20.82 7.52 8.66
CA GLN A 334 -21.22 6.19 8.20
C GLN A 334 -21.56 6.21 6.71
N LYS A 335 -22.36 7.18 6.27
CA LYS A 335 -22.70 7.35 4.84
C LYS A 335 -21.45 7.51 3.96
N TRP A 336 -20.45 8.26 4.42
CA TRP A 336 -19.20 8.40 3.66
C TRP A 336 -18.40 7.09 3.61
N ALA A 337 -18.30 6.37 4.74
CA ALA A 337 -17.63 5.08 4.82
C ALA A 337 -18.31 4.00 3.96
N ASP A 338 -19.64 3.97 3.95
CA ASP A 338 -20.44 3.08 3.11
C ASP A 338 -20.20 3.39 1.62
N MET A 339 -20.22 4.67 1.24
CA MET A 339 -19.95 5.09 -0.14
C MET A 339 -18.53 4.71 -0.60
N MET A 340 -17.52 4.88 0.27
CA MET A 340 -16.16 4.45 -0.03
C MET A 340 -16.07 2.94 -0.22
N THR A 341 -16.77 2.17 0.62
CA THR A 341 -16.86 0.72 0.51
C THR A 341 -17.54 0.32 -0.80
N GLU A 342 -18.75 0.79 -1.05
CA GLU A 342 -19.53 0.46 -2.25
C GLU A 342 -18.78 0.77 -3.55
N ARG A 343 -18.03 1.87 -3.59
CA ARG A 343 -17.30 2.33 -4.78
C ARG A 343 -15.80 2.03 -4.75
N TYR A 344 -15.35 1.15 -3.85
CA TYR A 344 -13.93 0.85 -3.67
C TYR A 344 -13.27 0.32 -4.95
N ASP A 345 -14.01 -0.48 -5.74
CA ASP A 345 -13.51 -1.02 -7.01
C ASP A 345 -13.26 0.07 -8.07
N GLU A 346 -14.18 1.02 -8.21
CA GLU A 346 -14.02 2.16 -9.10
C GLU A 346 -12.88 3.06 -8.63
N LEU A 347 -12.79 3.28 -7.31
CA LEU A 347 -11.76 4.12 -6.71
C LEU A 347 -10.38 3.51 -6.92
N SER A 348 -10.24 2.20 -6.73
CA SER A 348 -8.99 1.46 -6.93
C SER A 348 -8.48 1.47 -8.37
N ALA A 349 -9.36 1.64 -9.36
CA ALA A 349 -8.97 1.79 -10.76
C ALA A 349 -8.48 3.21 -11.11
N LYS A 350 -8.82 4.22 -10.29
CA LYS A 350 -8.37 5.61 -10.46
C LYS A 350 -7.22 5.99 -9.52
N GLU A 351 -7.14 5.33 -8.38
CA GLU A 351 -6.15 5.52 -7.33
C GLU A 351 -5.56 4.14 -7.01
N PRO A 352 -4.49 3.75 -7.73
CA PRO A 352 -3.91 2.41 -7.62
C PRO A 352 -3.58 1.99 -6.19
N ILE A 353 -3.30 2.94 -5.28
CA ILE A 353 -2.98 2.65 -3.89
C ILE A 353 -4.06 1.86 -3.15
N PHE A 354 -5.34 2.08 -3.46
CA PHE A 354 -6.44 1.31 -2.87
C PHE A 354 -6.50 -0.11 -3.42
N GLY A 355 -6.12 -0.29 -4.69
CA GLY A 355 -5.93 -1.61 -5.28
C GLY A 355 -4.74 -2.35 -4.67
N GLU A 356 -3.63 -1.66 -4.41
CA GLU A 356 -2.43 -2.22 -3.78
C GLU A 356 -2.75 -2.68 -2.35
N LEU A 357 -3.53 -1.89 -1.62
CA LEU A 357 -4.00 -2.28 -0.29
C LEU A 357 -4.83 -3.57 -0.35
N ARG A 358 -5.75 -3.68 -1.30
CA ARG A 358 -6.54 -4.89 -1.46
C ARG A 358 -5.66 -6.10 -1.78
N ASN A 359 -4.73 -5.94 -2.72
CA ASN A 359 -3.76 -6.95 -3.09
C ASN A 359 -2.98 -7.47 -1.88
N ILE A 360 -2.51 -6.55 -1.02
CA ILE A 360 -1.87 -6.89 0.25
C ILE A 360 -2.80 -7.67 1.18
N MET A 361 -4.08 -7.27 1.31
CA MET A 361 -5.04 -8.01 2.13
C MET A 361 -5.28 -9.43 1.59
N ASP A 362 -5.38 -9.60 0.27
CA ASP A 362 -5.50 -10.93 -0.36
C ASP A 362 -4.27 -11.79 -0.05
N LEU A 363 -3.07 -11.24 -0.20
CA LEU A 363 -1.81 -11.93 0.10
C LEU A 363 -1.71 -12.32 1.58
N CYS A 364 -2.18 -11.49 2.50
CA CYS A 364 -2.28 -11.85 3.91
C CYS A 364 -3.23 -13.01 4.16
N ILE A 365 -4.36 -13.06 3.48
CA ILE A 365 -5.30 -14.18 3.60
C ILE A 365 -4.69 -15.45 3.01
N VAL A 366 -4.02 -15.36 1.85
CA VAL A 366 -3.27 -16.48 1.27
C VAL A 366 -2.24 -17.02 2.27
N ALA A 367 -1.42 -16.13 2.85
CA ALA A 367 -0.44 -16.52 3.85
C ALA A 367 -1.11 -17.16 5.09
N ALA A 368 -2.22 -16.60 5.56
CA ALA A 368 -3.01 -17.14 6.66
C ALA A 368 -3.55 -18.55 6.35
N LEU A 369 -4.05 -18.78 5.14
CA LEU A 369 -4.53 -20.09 4.70
C LEU A 369 -3.38 -21.11 4.66
N ILE A 370 -2.24 -20.72 4.10
CA ILE A 370 -1.04 -21.57 4.02
C ILE A 370 -0.58 -21.99 5.43
N ASP A 371 -0.50 -21.04 6.37
CA ASP A 371 -0.07 -21.29 7.75
C ASP A 371 -1.13 -22.05 8.56
N GLN A 372 -2.40 -21.67 8.48
CA GLN A 372 -3.48 -22.24 9.30
C GLN A 372 -3.87 -23.66 8.90
N TYR A 373 -3.85 -23.97 7.60
CA TYR A 373 -4.23 -25.28 7.07
C TYR A 373 -3.01 -26.13 6.69
N GLU A 374 -1.80 -25.69 7.05
CA GLU A 374 -0.55 -26.38 6.81
C GLU A 374 -0.39 -26.79 5.33
N LEU A 375 -0.76 -25.90 4.41
CA LEU A 375 -0.86 -26.22 2.98
C LEU A 375 0.51 -26.64 2.38
N THR A 376 1.61 -26.13 2.94
CA THR A 376 2.97 -26.55 2.59
C THR A 376 3.23 -28.00 2.98
N ALA A 377 2.76 -28.45 4.16
CA ALA A 377 2.86 -29.83 4.58
C ALA A 377 1.92 -30.74 3.77
N GLN A 378 0.70 -30.27 3.47
CA GLN A 378 -0.24 -30.99 2.62
C GLN A 378 0.30 -31.19 1.19
N ALA A 379 1.00 -30.20 0.66
CA ALA A 379 1.65 -30.27 -0.63
C ALA A 379 3.03 -30.93 -0.59
N ASP A 380 3.63 -31.21 0.57
CA ASP A 380 5.07 -31.56 0.66
C ASP A 380 5.97 -30.54 -0.09
N CYS A 381 5.67 -29.25 0.11
CA CYS A 381 6.28 -28.11 -0.55
C CYS A 381 6.68 -27.04 0.48
N PRO A 382 7.92 -27.03 1.00
CA PRO A 382 8.30 -26.20 2.14
C PRO A 382 8.40 -24.69 1.82
N LEU A 383 8.59 -24.30 0.56
CA LEU A 383 8.72 -22.89 0.12
C LEU A 383 9.72 -22.09 0.97
N THR A 384 10.89 -22.68 1.23
CA THR A 384 11.86 -22.19 2.21
C THR A 384 12.36 -20.79 1.88
N LEU A 385 12.62 -20.49 0.60
CA LEU A 385 13.12 -19.19 0.19
C LEU A 385 12.07 -18.10 0.42
N LEU A 386 10.81 -18.38 0.09
CA LEU A 386 9.72 -17.42 0.23
C LEU A 386 9.32 -17.21 1.70
N THR A 387 9.32 -18.26 2.52
CA THR A 387 8.75 -18.24 3.88
C THR A 387 9.77 -17.96 4.99
N SER A 388 11.07 -18.23 4.78
CA SER A 388 12.08 -18.05 5.82
C SER A 388 12.33 -16.57 6.14
N SER A 389 12.11 -16.17 7.38
CA SER A 389 12.40 -14.81 7.88
C SER A 389 13.88 -14.44 7.76
N ASP A 390 14.76 -15.43 7.81
CA ASP A 390 16.21 -15.27 7.93
C ASP A 390 16.92 -15.48 6.58
N SER A 391 16.17 -15.63 5.49
CA SER A 391 16.74 -15.84 4.16
C SER A 391 17.45 -14.59 3.66
N GLU A 392 18.77 -14.55 3.70
CA GLU A 392 19.57 -13.46 3.13
C GLU A 392 19.61 -13.47 1.59
N VAL A 393 19.13 -14.56 0.97
CA VAL A 393 19.18 -14.77 -0.49
C VAL A 393 18.13 -13.94 -1.21
N LEU A 394 16.88 -14.02 -0.74
CA LEU A 394 15.76 -13.27 -1.31
C LEU A 394 15.26 -12.26 -0.28
N MET A 395 15.75 -11.03 -0.39
CA MET A 395 15.38 -9.93 0.48
C MET A 395 14.43 -8.97 -0.26
N PRO A 396 13.24 -8.68 0.30
CA PRO A 396 12.41 -7.60 -0.19
C PRO A 396 13.19 -6.29 -0.23
N ARG A 397 12.89 -5.43 -1.20
CA ARG A 397 13.54 -4.11 -1.28
C ARG A 397 13.32 -3.29 -0.01
N TYR A 398 14.38 -2.62 0.43
CA TYR A 398 14.35 -1.72 1.57
C TYR A 398 13.93 -0.31 1.15
N TRP A 399 13.12 0.33 1.99
CA TRP A 399 12.59 1.66 1.77
C TRP A 399 12.68 2.53 3.03
N ASN A 400 12.57 3.84 2.86
CA ASN A 400 12.43 4.77 3.99
C ASN A 400 11.19 4.40 4.83
N ALA A 401 11.38 4.26 6.14
CA ALA A 401 10.29 3.96 7.06
C ALA A 401 9.39 5.19 7.25
N PRO A 402 8.06 5.09 7.09
CA PRO A 402 7.15 6.17 7.41
C PRO A 402 7.07 6.35 8.93
N THR A 403 7.33 7.56 9.41
CA THR A 403 7.37 7.90 10.84
C THR A 403 6.31 8.93 11.24
N SER A 404 5.99 9.86 10.34
CA SER A 404 5.03 10.94 10.63
C SER A 404 4.36 11.50 9.37
N VAL A 405 3.24 12.19 9.55
CA VAL A 405 2.63 13.07 8.54
C VAL A 405 2.56 14.50 9.06
N PRO A 406 2.61 15.51 8.17
CA PRO A 406 2.24 16.88 8.52
C PRO A 406 0.82 16.96 9.11
N PRO A 407 0.51 18.01 9.90
CA PRO A 407 -0.85 18.28 10.37
C PRO A 407 -1.77 18.59 9.18
N GLU A 408 -2.44 17.56 8.69
CA GLU A 408 -3.45 17.67 7.62
C GLU A 408 -4.83 17.90 8.24
N CYS A 409 -5.18 19.17 8.42
CA CYS A 409 -6.49 19.56 8.94
C CYS A 409 -7.30 20.24 7.82
N SER A 410 -8.55 19.82 7.63
CA SER A 410 -9.45 20.54 6.72
C SER A 410 -10.28 21.56 7.47
N PHE A 411 -10.06 22.82 7.11
CA PHE A 411 -10.79 23.95 7.65
C PHE A 411 -11.86 24.33 6.67
N LEU A 412 -12.98 23.63 6.74
CA LEU A 412 -14.19 24.12 6.15
C LEU A 412 -15.18 24.39 7.25
N SER A 413 -15.54 25.66 7.32
CA SER A 413 -16.80 26.14 7.85
C SER A 413 -17.93 25.30 7.25
N ALA A 414 -18.25 24.17 7.87
CA ALA A 414 -19.60 23.61 7.85
C ALA A 414 -20.46 24.57 8.71
N GLY A 415 -20.56 25.82 8.26
CA GLY A 415 -20.89 26.96 9.11
C GLY A 415 -19.79 27.29 10.15
N ASN A 416 -20.16 27.81 11.32
CA ASN A 416 -19.21 28.35 12.30
C ASN A 416 -18.41 27.28 13.13
N ARG A 417 -18.12 26.10 12.56
CA ARG A 417 -17.56 24.94 13.27
C ARG A 417 -16.18 24.52 12.72
N LEU A 418 -15.38 23.95 13.61
CA LEU A 418 -14.05 23.41 13.32
C LEU A 418 -14.10 21.90 13.55
N ILE A 419 -13.69 21.12 12.55
CA ILE A 419 -13.70 19.65 12.58
C ILE A 419 -12.27 19.18 12.38
N VAL A 420 -11.83 18.25 13.21
CA VAL A 420 -10.49 17.69 13.17
C VAL A 420 -10.63 16.18 13.22
N SER A 421 -10.69 15.55 12.06
CA SER A 421 -10.57 14.09 11.94
C SER A 421 -9.08 13.76 11.95
N ALA A 422 -8.62 13.15 13.03
CA ALA A 422 -7.21 12.98 13.33
C ALA A 422 -6.74 11.53 13.36
N SER A 423 -7.66 10.58 13.44
CA SER A 423 -7.38 9.20 13.80
C SER A 423 -7.96 8.25 12.75
N GLY A 424 -7.32 7.10 12.61
CA GLY A 424 -7.68 6.12 11.60
C GLY A 424 -6.52 5.18 11.29
N GLY A 425 -6.67 4.37 10.25
CA GLY A 425 -5.63 3.44 9.87
C GLY A 425 -6.06 2.37 8.89
N VAL A 426 -5.25 1.32 8.86
CA VAL A 426 -5.56 0.06 8.20
C VAL A 426 -5.46 -1.04 9.25
N GLN A 427 -6.39 -1.97 9.26
CA GLN A 427 -6.34 -3.16 10.11
C GLN A 427 -6.66 -4.41 9.29
N ILE A 428 -5.73 -5.37 9.28
CA ILE A 428 -5.86 -6.63 8.57
C ILE A 428 -5.98 -7.75 9.62
N ALA A 429 -7.21 -8.22 9.82
CA ALA A 429 -7.52 -9.36 10.68
C ALA A 429 -7.52 -10.66 9.85
N LEU A 430 -6.34 -11.05 9.35
CA LEU A 430 -6.18 -12.14 8.38
C LEU A 430 -6.76 -13.49 8.86
N PHE A 431 -6.59 -13.84 10.14
CA PHE A 431 -7.09 -15.11 10.69
C PHE A 431 -8.60 -15.12 10.93
N ASP A 432 -9.21 -13.96 11.21
CA ASP A 432 -10.68 -13.85 11.31
C ASP A 432 -11.34 -14.09 9.94
N VAL A 433 -10.62 -13.82 8.84
CA VAL A 433 -11.06 -14.18 7.50
C VAL A 433 -10.77 -15.64 7.21
N ALA A 434 -9.53 -16.11 7.42
CA ALA A 434 -9.11 -17.48 7.10
C ALA A 434 -9.86 -18.57 7.88
N THR A 435 -10.37 -18.27 9.07
CA THR A 435 -11.20 -19.18 9.88
C THR A 435 -12.66 -19.25 9.42
N ARG A 436 -13.19 -18.19 8.79
CA ARG A 436 -14.56 -18.15 8.26
C ARG A 436 -14.58 -18.85 6.91
N THR A 437 -14.91 -20.14 6.89
CA THR A 437 -14.90 -20.96 5.68
C THR A 437 -16.27 -21.54 5.34
N GLU A 438 -16.48 -21.84 4.06
CA GLU A 438 -17.65 -22.54 3.53
C GLU A 438 -17.19 -23.65 2.57
N THR A 439 -17.81 -24.84 2.65
CA THR A 439 -17.48 -25.93 1.71
C THR A 439 -18.20 -25.74 0.39
N VAL A 440 -17.44 -25.63 -0.71
CA VAL A 440 -17.95 -25.45 -2.07
C VAL A 440 -17.17 -26.36 -3.03
N ASP A 441 -17.72 -27.54 -3.31
CA ASP A 441 -17.02 -28.58 -4.08
C ASP A 441 -16.77 -28.21 -5.55
N ALA A 442 -17.57 -27.29 -6.12
CA ALA A 442 -17.43 -26.84 -7.51
C ALA A 442 -16.05 -26.21 -7.81
N ILE A 443 -15.34 -25.70 -6.81
CA ILE A 443 -13.99 -25.14 -6.97
C ILE A 443 -12.98 -26.26 -7.27
N GLY A 444 -13.25 -27.51 -6.85
CA GLY A 444 -12.44 -28.66 -7.22
C GLY A 444 -12.39 -28.90 -8.73
N GLU A 445 -13.48 -28.64 -9.45
CA GLU A 445 -13.51 -28.71 -10.92
C GLU A 445 -12.67 -27.61 -11.57
N LEU A 446 -12.62 -26.42 -10.97
CA LEU A 446 -11.73 -25.34 -11.41
C LEU A 446 -10.27 -25.73 -11.26
N ARG A 447 -9.88 -26.28 -10.09
CA ARG A 447 -8.53 -26.82 -9.87
C ARG A 447 -8.17 -27.88 -10.91
N ASN A 448 -9.04 -28.87 -11.12
CA ASN A 448 -8.77 -29.95 -12.07
C ASN A 448 -8.61 -29.44 -13.52
N ARG A 449 -9.36 -28.40 -13.92
CA ARG A 449 -9.21 -27.75 -15.23
C ARG A 449 -7.99 -26.85 -15.32
N ALA A 450 -7.61 -26.18 -14.24
CA ALA A 450 -6.43 -25.32 -14.20
C ALA A 450 -5.16 -26.15 -14.46
N GLY A 451 -5.12 -27.37 -13.92
CA GLY A 451 -4.07 -28.36 -14.15
C GLY A 451 -2.67 -27.84 -13.80
N MET A 452 -1.65 -28.55 -14.28
CA MET A 452 -0.25 -28.11 -14.20
C MET A 452 0.32 -27.99 -15.62
N PRO A 453 1.21 -27.02 -15.88
CA PRO A 453 1.78 -26.84 -17.21
C PRO A 453 2.76 -27.97 -17.52
N THR A 454 2.99 -28.22 -18.81
CA THR A 454 4.09 -29.08 -19.26
C THR A 454 5.38 -28.26 -19.35
N GLY A 455 6.37 -28.56 -18.50
CA GLY A 455 7.69 -27.90 -18.49
C GLY A 455 7.95 -27.04 -17.26
N ASP A 456 9.00 -26.22 -17.31
CA ASP A 456 9.53 -25.47 -16.15
C ASP A 456 8.99 -24.03 -16.03
N ASN A 457 7.88 -23.73 -16.71
CA ASN A 457 7.28 -22.40 -16.63
C ASN A 457 6.64 -22.20 -15.25
N TRP A 458 7.03 -21.13 -14.57
CA TRP A 458 6.53 -20.82 -13.22
C TRP A 458 5.15 -20.13 -13.21
N TRP A 459 4.65 -19.70 -14.38
CA TRP A 459 3.27 -19.23 -14.56
C TRP A 459 2.67 -19.68 -15.90
N TRP A 460 1.33 -19.77 -15.97
CA TRP A 460 0.58 -20.11 -17.20
C TRP A 460 -0.86 -19.57 -17.17
N ASN A 461 -1.49 -19.45 -18.35
CA ASN A 461 -2.89 -19.03 -18.51
C ASN A 461 -3.85 -20.21 -18.56
#